data_AF-A0A401ZJ47-F1
#
_entry.id   AF-A0A401ZJ47-F1
#
_cell.length_a   1.000
_cell.length_b   1.000
_cell.length_c   1.000
_cell.angle_alpha   90.00
_cell.angle_beta   90.00
_cell.angle_gamma   90.00
#
_symmetry.space_group_name_H-M   'P 1'
#
loop_
_entity.id
_entity.type
_entity.pdbx_description
1 polymer ?
#
loop_
_entity_poly.entity_id
_entity_poly.type
_entity_poly.pdbx_seq_one_letter_code
_entity_poly.pdbx_strand_id
1 'polypeptide(L)'
;MSCCAGWRSSLLTAGRYVSVKWLFCVVGSLPVIGGVLVWLGPLASVVALGMLALGMIAALRLDALLVVLLLALHLYLDWYLGLHLVVPVLAVAYLLLCYLLRSQRHPWMRLRGAGLWSAFLMLTLYPAFRGGSLMLYDAASFYPSDILGALLMYWLGLQVGHDTASLRRFFQLFTLLAVALALHTLFQSVTGTILFASARVDDFLSRTDVAYYQLLDSDTHRAGSFFIDPNWNGAFFAMLSFLPLGLLVSSRRWWQKLCWLLALPLLVLALMCTYSTGAWLAFLCGLGAFLYLVGSLRYRLFVLLMVICALALLVWFFPGQLALQLRHAGGDNELSLRVAAWRTALRVIQAHPWFGVGLGHQAYLLASSAYRVPEQFVSLSHPHDSYLEWAAMAGFPVLVLFMLLLLRASKQAWTNWRRASVYNRPLLGAGLTASITLSINSISINGWTHFALAPMGWLLLGVLASPGLGRPVQHLDREVEYVDA
;
A
#
# COMPACT_ATOMS: atom_id res chain seq x y z
N MET A 1 1.54 -31.32 12.11
CA MET A 1 2.86 -31.84 11.65
C MET A 1 3.20 -31.61 10.16
N SER A 2 2.44 -30.82 9.38
CA SER A 2 2.75 -30.56 7.95
C SER A 2 3.11 -29.11 7.60
N CYS A 3 3.25 -28.21 8.59
CA CYS A 3 3.79 -26.85 8.39
C CYS A 3 5.24 -26.87 7.85
N CYS A 4 5.99 -27.92 8.19
CA CYS A 4 7.36 -28.11 7.74
C CYS A 4 7.49 -28.55 6.27
N ALA A 5 6.44 -29.01 5.57
CA ALA A 5 6.61 -29.60 4.24
C ALA A 5 6.84 -28.55 3.13
N GLY A 6 6.16 -27.39 3.20
CA GLY A 6 6.38 -26.28 2.26
C GLY A 6 7.66 -25.47 2.55
N TRP A 7 8.07 -25.42 3.82
CA TRP A 7 9.36 -24.88 4.23
C TRP A 7 10.50 -25.83 3.85
N ARG A 8 10.33 -27.15 4.00
CA ARG A 8 11.33 -28.15 3.61
C ARG A 8 11.58 -28.17 2.11
N SER A 9 10.58 -28.06 1.24
CA SER A 9 10.85 -28.01 -0.20
C SER A 9 11.60 -26.74 -0.62
N SER A 10 11.37 -25.62 0.07
CA SER A 10 12.06 -24.33 -0.14
C SER A 10 13.48 -24.31 0.45
N LEU A 11 13.68 -24.94 1.62
CA LEU A 11 14.99 -25.09 2.28
C LEU A 11 15.85 -26.18 1.63
N LEU A 12 15.27 -27.26 1.13
CA LEU A 12 15.98 -28.33 0.41
C LEU A 12 16.40 -27.89 -1.00
N THR A 13 15.68 -26.94 -1.61
CA THR A 13 16.12 -26.28 -2.84
C THR A 13 17.14 -25.17 -2.58
N ALA A 14 17.03 -24.42 -1.47
CA ALA A 14 18.07 -23.48 -1.02
C ALA A 14 19.40 -24.19 -0.65
N GLY A 15 19.33 -25.41 -0.12
CA GLY A 15 20.49 -26.23 0.24
C GLY A 15 21.39 -26.67 -0.93
N ARG A 16 20.96 -26.47 -2.19
CA ARG A 16 21.83 -26.71 -3.37
C ARG A 16 22.63 -25.48 -3.82
N TYR A 17 22.42 -24.31 -3.21
CA TYR A 17 22.97 -23.03 -3.70
C TYR A 17 23.98 -22.36 -2.76
N VAL A 18 24.10 -22.81 -1.51
CA VAL A 18 25.17 -22.34 -0.63
C VAL A 18 26.32 -23.32 -0.75
N SER A 19 27.37 -22.95 -1.48
CA SER A 19 28.62 -23.73 -1.41
C SER A 19 29.04 -23.79 0.06
N VAL A 20 29.51 -24.94 0.55
CA VAL A 20 29.98 -25.11 1.94
C VAL A 20 30.96 -23.99 2.35
N LYS A 21 31.71 -23.42 1.39
CA LYS A 21 32.60 -22.27 1.57
C LYS A 21 31.89 -20.97 2.00
N TRP A 22 30.69 -20.69 1.48
CA TRP A 22 29.89 -19.52 1.88
C TRP A 22 29.35 -19.67 3.31
N LEU A 23 28.90 -20.88 3.68
CA LEU A 23 28.44 -21.17 5.03
C LEU A 23 29.58 -21.02 6.05
N PHE A 24 30.79 -21.51 5.72
CA PHE A 24 31.98 -21.34 6.56
C PHE A 24 32.46 -19.89 6.66
N CYS A 25 32.40 -19.09 5.58
CA CYS A 25 32.74 -17.67 5.65
C CYS A 25 31.74 -16.88 6.51
N VAL A 26 30.44 -17.15 6.37
CA VAL A 26 29.40 -16.51 7.18
C VAL A 26 29.56 -16.89 8.65
N VAL A 27 29.70 -18.18 8.97
CA VAL A 27 29.86 -18.67 10.35
C VAL A 27 31.17 -18.18 10.97
N GLY A 28 32.28 -18.18 10.21
CA GLY A 28 33.58 -17.67 10.67
C GLY A 28 33.62 -16.16 10.90
N SER A 29 32.74 -15.40 10.26
CA SER A 29 32.63 -13.94 10.45
C SER A 29 31.75 -13.53 11.65
N LEU A 30 30.96 -14.44 12.22
CA LEU A 30 30.02 -14.14 13.32
C LEU A 30 30.67 -13.55 14.58
N PRO A 31 31.86 -13.99 15.05
CA PRO A 31 32.50 -13.40 16.22
C PRO A 31 32.99 -11.96 15.97
N VAL A 32 33.47 -11.69 14.75
CA VAL A 32 33.93 -10.37 14.32
C VAL A 32 32.75 -9.41 14.17
N ILE A 33 31.67 -9.88 13.54
CA ILE A 33 30.41 -9.14 13.46
C ILE A 33 29.86 -8.86 14.86
N GLY A 34 29.85 -9.86 15.75
CA GLY A 34 29.43 -9.69 17.14
C GLY A 34 30.26 -8.65 17.91
N GLY A 35 31.58 -8.66 17.76
CA GLY A 35 32.47 -7.68 18.37
C GLY A 35 32.25 -6.25 17.86
N VAL A 36 32.05 -6.09 16.54
CA VAL A 36 31.75 -4.78 15.93
C VAL A 36 30.38 -4.26 16.36
N LEU A 37 29.37 -5.13 16.44
CA LEU A 37 28.02 -4.74 16.87
C LEU A 37 28.02 -4.22 18.32
N VAL A 38 28.68 -4.94 19.25
CA VAL A 38 28.80 -4.52 20.65
C VAL A 38 29.49 -3.16 20.77
N TRP A 39 30.49 -2.88 19.94
CA TRP A 39 31.21 -1.60 19.94
C TRP A 39 30.37 -0.42 19.42
N LEU A 40 29.46 -0.66 18.45
CA LEU A 40 28.62 0.38 17.86
C LEU A 40 27.43 0.81 18.74
N GLY A 41 27.17 0.10 19.84
CA GLY A 41 26.05 0.34 20.75
C GLY A 41 24.74 -0.35 20.34
N PRO A 42 23.72 -0.37 21.21
CA PRO A 42 22.53 -1.20 21.02
C PRO A 42 21.69 -0.85 19.78
N LEU A 43 21.50 0.45 19.51
CA LEU A 43 20.71 0.89 18.36
C LEU A 43 21.39 0.52 17.03
N ALA A 44 22.69 0.78 16.93
CA ALA A 44 23.47 0.42 15.74
C ALA A 44 23.55 -1.10 15.55
N SER A 45 23.58 -1.87 16.65
CA SER A 45 23.48 -3.33 16.60
C SER A 45 22.18 -3.81 15.96
N VAL A 46 21.04 -3.25 16.38
CA VAL A 46 19.72 -3.58 15.84
C VAL A 46 19.64 -3.23 14.35
N VAL A 47 20.12 -2.04 13.97
CA VAL A 47 20.15 -1.60 12.57
C VAL A 47 21.00 -2.55 11.72
N ALA A 48 22.21 -2.88 12.17
CA ALA A 48 23.10 -3.76 11.42
C ALA A 48 22.57 -5.20 11.32
N LEU A 49 21.97 -5.75 12.38
CA LEU A 49 21.28 -7.05 12.32
C LEU A 49 20.08 -7.02 11.37
N GLY A 50 19.30 -5.93 11.36
CA GLY A 50 18.22 -5.72 10.41
C GLY A 50 18.71 -5.68 8.96
N MET A 51 19.81 -4.96 8.70
CA MET A 51 20.43 -4.91 7.37
C MET A 51 20.99 -6.26 6.94
N LEU A 52 21.60 -7.02 7.84
CA LEU A 52 22.06 -8.39 7.58
C LEU A 52 20.88 -9.32 7.25
N ALA A 53 19.79 -9.23 8.00
CA ALA A 53 18.58 -10.00 7.75
C ALA A 53 17.97 -9.68 6.37
N LEU A 54 17.84 -8.38 6.03
CA LEU A 54 17.39 -7.95 4.70
C LEU A 54 18.33 -8.44 3.59
N GLY A 55 19.64 -8.37 3.81
CA GLY A 55 20.65 -8.88 2.89
C GLY A 55 20.53 -10.39 2.65
N MET A 56 20.30 -11.18 3.70
CA MET A 56 20.05 -12.62 3.59
C MET A 56 18.76 -12.92 2.84
N ILE A 57 17.65 -12.22 3.15
CA ILE A 57 16.36 -12.39 2.45
C ILE A 57 16.53 -12.08 0.96
N ALA A 58 17.26 -11.02 0.62
CA ALA A 58 17.54 -10.63 -0.74
C ALA A 58 18.45 -11.64 -1.47
N ALA A 59 19.47 -12.17 -0.80
CA ALA A 59 20.36 -13.21 -1.32
C ALA A 59 19.61 -14.54 -1.58
N LEU A 60 18.66 -14.88 -0.71
CA LEU A 60 17.80 -16.06 -0.84
C LEU A 60 16.67 -15.88 -1.86
N ARG A 61 16.58 -14.73 -2.55
CA ARG A 61 15.52 -14.42 -3.54
C ARG A 61 14.11 -14.56 -2.96
N LEU A 62 13.95 -14.19 -1.69
CA LEU A 62 12.64 -14.11 -1.02
C LEU A 62 11.97 -12.77 -1.34
N ASP A 63 11.84 -12.47 -2.64
CA ASP A 63 11.52 -11.15 -3.16
C ASP A 63 10.19 -10.60 -2.60
N ALA A 64 9.16 -11.45 -2.51
CA ALA A 64 7.86 -11.10 -1.94
C ALA A 64 7.93 -10.73 -0.44
N LEU A 65 8.79 -11.40 0.34
CA LEU A 65 8.99 -11.08 1.75
C LEU A 65 9.74 -9.77 1.90
N LEU A 66 10.80 -9.59 1.11
CA LEU A 66 11.60 -8.38 1.16
C LEU A 66 10.76 -7.13 0.89
N VAL A 67 9.96 -7.11 -0.18
CA VAL A 67 9.15 -5.91 -0.50
C VAL A 67 8.07 -5.63 0.54
N VAL A 68 7.49 -6.65 1.18
CA VAL A 68 6.50 -6.44 2.25
C VAL A 68 7.18 -5.92 3.52
N LEU A 69 8.41 -6.37 3.82
CA LEU A 69 9.22 -5.78 4.90
C LEU A 69 9.59 -4.33 4.58
N LEU A 70 9.92 -4.01 3.33
CA LEU A 70 10.13 -2.63 2.91
C LEU A 70 8.87 -1.78 3.10
N LEU A 71 7.66 -2.30 2.83
CA LEU A 71 6.42 -1.57 3.14
C LEU A 71 6.25 -1.32 4.65
N ALA A 72 6.54 -2.32 5.49
CA ALA A 72 6.44 -2.17 6.94
C ALA A 72 7.47 -1.15 7.48
N LEU A 73 8.71 -1.23 7.00
CA LEU A 73 9.77 -0.26 7.33
C LEU A 73 9.42 1.13 6.84
N HIS A 74 8.82 1.25 5.65
CA HIS A 74 8.40 2.53 5.12
C HIS A 74 7.31 3.17 5.99
N LEU A 75 6.28 2.40 6.33
CA LEU A 75 5.19 2.88 7.19
C LEU A 75 5.71 3.31 8.57
N TYR A 76 6.64 2.56 9.15
CA TYR A 76 7.15 2.86 10.49
C TYR A 76 8.28 3.91 10.49
N LEU A 77 9.36 3.68 9.77
CA LEU A 77 10.55 4.53 9.80
C LEU A 77 10.35 5.82 9.00
N ASP A 78 9.91 5.69 7.75
CA ASP A 78 9.86 6.85 6.87
C ASP A 78 8.64 7.71 7.17
N TRP A 79 7.45 7.11 7.25
CA TRP A 79 6.20 7.80 7.52
C TRP A 79 6.03 8.15 9.00
N TYR A 80 5.95 7.15 9.87
CA TYR A 80 5.56 7.35 11.26
C TYR A 80 6.66 8.05 12.09
N LEU A 81 7.93 7.65 11.95
CA LEU A 81 9.06 8.32 12.60
C LEU A 81 9.61 9.54 11.83
N GLY A 82 9.37 9.64 10.52
CA GLY A 82 9.68 10.84 9.74
C GLY A 82 11.09 10.87 9.19
N LEU A 83 11.67 9.70 8.87
CA LEU A 83 13.02 9.63 8.28
C LEU A 83 13.02 9.86 6.76
N HIS A 84 11.88 9.67 6.09
CA HIS A 84 11.60 9.94 4.68
C HIS A 84 12.44 9.23 3.59
N LEU A 85 13.64 8.73 3.89
CA LEU A 85 14.62 8.31 2.88
C LEU A 85 15.09 6.85 3.00
N VAL A 86 14.71 6.14 4.07
CA VAL A 86 15.23 4.79 4.33
C VAL A 86 14.80 3.83 3.23
N VAL A 87 13.51 3.74 2.93
CA VAL A 87 13.01 2.77 1.95
C VAL A 87 13.31 3.13 0.51
N PRO A 88 13.28 4.41 0.06
CA PRO A 88 13.79 4.77 -1.25
C PRO A 88 15.24 4.29 -1.49
N VAL A 89 16.14 4.46 -0.51
CA VAL A 89 17.52 3.99 -0.59
C VAL A 89 17.60 2.46 -0.66
N LEU A 90 16.87 1.77 0.23
CA LEU A 90 16.83 0.30 0.22
C LEU A 90 16.22 -0.27 -1.07
N ALA A 91 15.22 0.40 -1.63
CA ALA A 91 14.58 0.03 -2.89
C ALA A 91 15.54 0.14 -4.06
N VAL A 92 16.33 1.22 -4.15
CA VAL A 92 17.40 1.36 -5.15
C VAL A 92 18.44 0.26 -4.99
N ALA A 93 18.93 0.03 -3.77
CA ALA A 93 19.92 -1.01 -3.49
C ALA A 93 19.42 -2.39 -3.90
N TYR A 94 18.16 -2.70 -3.61
CA TYR A 94 17.56 -3.98 -3.99
C TYR A 94 17.27 -4.09 -5.50
N LEU A 95 16.87 -3.01 -6.18
CA LEU A 95 16.77 -3.01 -7.65
C LEU A 95 18.14 -3.27 -8.30
N LEU A 96 19.21 -2.65 -7.79
CA LEU A 96 20.58 -2.92 -8.25
C LEU A 96 20.96 -4.38 -8.03
N LEU A 97 20.65 -4.94 -6.85
CA LEU A 97 20.88 -6.36 -6.57
C LEU A 97 20.12 -7.26 -7.54
N CYS A 98 18.84 -6.97 -7.79
CA CYS A 98 18.02 -7.69 -8.76
C CYS A 98 18.63 -7.67 -10.16
N TYR A 99 19.17 -6.53 -10.58
CA TYR A 99 19.86 -6.38 -11.85
C TYR A 99 21.16 -7.18 -11.90
N LEU A 100 22.02 -7.08 -10.88
CA LEU A 100 23.33 -7.73 -10.83
C LEU A 100 23.21 -9.26 -10.74
N LEU A 101 22.28 -9.76 -9.92
CA LEU A 101 22.08 -11.19 -9.68
C LEU A 101 21.07 -11.84 -10.63
N ARG A 102 20.65 -11.16 -11.71
CA ARG A 102 19.65 -11.65 -12.65
C ARG A 102 20.03 -13.03 -13.20
N SER A 103 19.04 -13.90 -13.34
CA SER A 103 19.22 -15.26 -13.86
C SER A 103 18.03 -15.67 -14.73
N GLN A 104 18.07 -16.86 -15.34
CA GLN A 104 16.92 -17.40 -16.07
C GLN A 104 15.70 -17.58 -15.15
N ARG A 105 15.91 -17.94 -13.87
CA ARG A 105 14.84 -18.13 -12.88
C ARG A 105 14.33 -16.80 -12.31
N HIS A 106 15.22 -15.82 -12.13
CA HIS A 106 14.89 -14.47 -11.66
C HIS A 106 15.29 -13.46 -12.74
N PRO A 107 14.50 -13.33 -13.82
CA PRO A 107 14.80 -12.41 -14.89
C PRO A 107 14.62 -10.96 -14.44
N TRP A 108 15.47 -10.08 -14.94
CA TRP A 108 15.32 -8.64 -14.73
C TRP A 108 14.09 -8.11 -15.46
N MET A 109 13.14 -7.58 -14.70
CA MET A 109 11.91 -7.02 -15.26
C MET A 109 12.14 -5.55 -15.59
N ARG A 110 12.19 -5.22 -16.89
CA ARG A 110 12.42 -3.84 -17.35
C ARG A 110 11.25 -2.94 -16.92
N LEU A 111 11.58 -1.69 -16.53
CA LEU A 111 10.59 -0.67 -16.20
C LEU A 111 9.64 -0.44 -17.40
N ARG A 112 8.34 -0.65 -17.20
CA ARG A 112 7.34 -0.44 -18.23
C ARG A 112 6.90 1.02 -18.23
N GLY A 113 6.90 1.63 -19.43
CA GLY A 113 6.56 3.04 -19.56
C GLY A 113 7.67 3.98 -19.08
N ALA A 114 8.95 3.56 -19.20
CA ALA A 114 10.10 4.36 -18.77
C ALA A 114 10.05 5.81 -19.24
N GLY A 115 9.64 6.08 -20.51
CA GLY A 115 9.49 7.46 -21.00
C GLY A 115 8.44 8.29 -20.25
N LEU A 116 7.30 7.70 -19.87
CA LEU A 116 6.27 8.39 -19.07
C LEU A 116 6.79 8.66 -17.65
N TRP A 117 7.47 7.70 -17.05
CA TRP A 117 8.09 7.85 -15.75
C TRP A 117 9.20 8.91 -15.74
N SER A 118 10.06 8.92 -16.75
CA SER A 118 11.09 9.95 -16.93
C SER A 118 10.46 11.33 -17.11
N ALA A 119 9.41 11.46 -17.92
CA ALA A 119 8.69 12.72 -18.08
C ALA A 119 8.05 13.17 -16.76
N PHE A 120 7.46 12.24 -15.99
CA PHE A 120 6.84 12.54 -14.70
C PHE A 120 7.87 13.03 -13.68
N LEU A 121 9.02 12.35 -13.57
CA LEU A 121 10.14 12.78 -12.72
C LEU A 121 10.64 14.18 -13.14
N MET A 122 10.84 14.42 -14.43
CA MET A 122 11.36 15.70 -14.91
C MET A 122 10.39 16.86 -14.70
N LEU A 123 9.09 16.68 -15.00
CA LEU A 123 8.10 17.74 -14.83
C LEU A 123 7.82 18.07 -13.35
N THR A 124 8.04 17.13 -12.45
CA THR A 124 7.82 17.34 -11.02
C THR A 124 9.01 18.01 -10.31
N LEU A 125 10.19 18.07 -10.93
CA LEU A 125 11.38 18.72 -10.34
C LEU A 125 11.11 20.19 -9.98
N TYR A 126 10.61 20.98 -10.93
CA TYR A 126 10.40 22.42 -10.68
C TYR A 126 9.36 22.70 -9.57
N PRO A 127 8.14 22.11 -9.61
CA PRO A 127 7.20 22.26 -8.50
C PRO A 127 7.73 21.74 -7.16
N ALA A 128 8.53 20.67 -7.16
CA ALA A 128 9.17 20.15 -5.95
C ALA A 128 10.20 21.11 -5.37
N PHE A 129 11.07 21.70 -6.19
CA PHE A 129 11.99 22.74 -5.72
C PHE A 129 11.26 23.96 -5.19
N ARG A 130 10.20 24.40 -5.89
CA ARG A 130 9.40 25.54 -5.47
C ARG A 130 8.79 25.34 -4.09
N GLY A 131 8.11 24.21 -3.85
CA GLY A 131 7.50 23.97 -2.55
C GLY A 131 8.49 23.55 -1.47
N GLY A 132 9.49 22.74 -1.82
CA GLY A 132 10.55 22.34 -0.89
C GLY A 132 11.41 23.49 -0.38
N SER A 133 11.49 24.61 -1.12
CA SER A 133 12.16 25.82 -0.65
C SER A 133 11.48 26.47 0.58
N LEU A 134 10.21 26.14 0.84
CA LEU A 134 9.42 26.70 1.94
C LEU A 134 9.47 25.85 3.21
N MET A 135 9.66 24.53 3.07
CA MET A 135 9.71 23.62 4.20
C MET A 135 10.60 22.40 3.89
N LEU A 136 11.57 22.13 4.76
CA LEU A 136 12.49 20.98 4.60
C LEU A 136 11.72 19.64 4.58
N TYR A 137 10.65 19.54 5.36
CA TYR A 137 9.77 18.36 5.37
C TYR A 137 9.19 18.08 3.99
N ASP A 138 8.64 19.10 3.31
CA ASP A 138 8.06 18.97 1.98
C ASP A 138 9.14 18.57 0.95
N ALA A 139 10.35 19.16 1.06
CA ALA A 139 11.48 18.80 0.20
C ALA A 139 11.92 17.33 0.37
N ALA A 140 11.93 16.83 1.61
CA ALA A 140 12.38 15.49 1.95
C ALA A 140 11.31 14.41 1.67
N SER A 141 10.03 14.77 1.69
CA SER A 141 8.92 13.84 1.49
C SER A 141 8.46 13.75 0.03
N PHE A 142 7.95 14.84 -0.56
CA PHE A 142 7.22 14.78 -1.84
C PHE A 142 8.05 14.21 -3.00
N TYR A 143 9.27 14.72 -3.22
CA TYR A 143 10.06 14.25 -4.37
C TYR A 143 10.74 12.89 -4.14
N PRO A 144 11.51 12.69 -3.05
CA PRO A 144 12.19 11.42 -2.83
C PRO A 144 11.22 10.25 -2.64
N SER A 145 10.01 10.53 -2.16
CA SER A 145 9.10 9.49 -1.77
C SER A 145 7.80 9.41 -2.54
N ASP A 146 7.03 10.50 -2.65
CA ASP A 146 5.73 10.41 -3.34
C ASP A 146 5.92 10.25 -4.85
N ILE A 147 6.97 10.86 -5.39
CA ILE A 147 7.31 10.81 -6.81
C ILE A 147 8.29 9.68 -7.10
N LEU A 148 9.52 9.76 -6.55
CA LEU A 148 10.55 8.75 -6.80
C LEU A 148 10.18 7.41 -6.14
N GLY A 149 9.68 7.42 -4.90
CA GLY A 149 9.24 6.22 -4.22
C GLY A 149 8.08 5.52 -4.94
N ALA A 150 7.14 6.24 -5.56
CA ALA A 150 6.11 5.66 -6.43
C ALA A 150 6.72 4.86 -7.60
N LEU A 151 7.70 5.44 -8.31
CA LEU A 151 8.43 4.74 -9.38
C LEU A 151 9.16 3.50 -8.85
N LEU A 152 9.89 3.65 -7.74
CA LEU A 152 10.69 2.59 -7.14
C LEU A 152 9.79 1.43 -6.72
N MET A 153 8.70 1.70 -6.01
CA MET A 153 7.73 0.69 -5.59
C MET A 153 7.05 0.00 -6.76
N TYR A 154 6.63 0.76 -7.78
CA TYR A 154 6.09 0.17 -9.01
C TYR A 154 7.11 -0.79 -9.65
N TRP A 155 8.38 -0.40 -9.73
CA TRP A 155 9.43 -1.23 -10.32
C TRP A 155 9.77 -2.46 -9.48
N LEU A 156 9.80 -2.32 -8.15
CA LEU A 156 9.92 -3.46 -7.23
C LEU A 156 8.78 -4.45 -7.42
N GLY A 157 7.55 -3.95 -7.61
CA GLY A 157 6.39 -4.77 -7.90
C GLY A 157 6.58 -5.59 -9.18
N LEU A 158 7.11 -4.96 -10.24
CA LEU A 158 7.45 -5.68 -11.47
C LEU A 158 8.44 -6.82 -11.23
N GLN A 159 9.44 -6.64 -10.36
CA GLN A 159 10.39 -7.72 -10.02
C GLN A 159 9.69 -8.87 -9.30
N VAL A 160 8.78 -8.60 -8.36
CA VAL A 160 8.09 -9.65 -7.59
C VAL A 160 7.11 -10.46 -8.43
N GLY A 161 6.48 -9.84 -9.44
CA GLY A 161 5.44 -10.46 -10.28
C GLY A 161 5.95 -11.47 -11.31
N HIS A 162 6.80 -12.42 -10.95
CA HIS A 162 7.32 -13.45 -11.86
C HIS A 162 6.26 -14.45 -12.35
N ASP A 163 5.38 -14.92 -11.45
CA ASP A 163 4.34 -15.89 -11.76
C ASP A 163 3.15 -15.77 -10.78
N THR A 164 2.12 -16.59 -10.96
CA THR A 164 0.95 -16.55 -10.07
C THR A 164 1.22 -17.06 -8.66
N ALA A 165 2.27 -17.87 -8.47
CA ALA A 165 2.67 -18.34 -7.14
C ALA A 165 3.40 -17.23 -6.37
N SER A 166 4.23 -16.41 -7.02
CA SER A 166 4.87 -15.24 -6.43
C SER A 166 3.84 -14.18 -6.06
N LEU A 167 2.86 -13.92 -6.95
CA LEU A 167 1.71 -13.05 -6.66
C LEU A 167 0.94 -13.53 -5.41
N ARG A 168 0.68 -14.85 -5.33
CA ARG A 168 -0.01 -15.44 -4.17
C ARG A 168 0.81 -15.25 -2.89
N ARG A 169 2.11 -15.53 -2.90
CA ARG A 169 3.00 -15.33 -1.74
C ARG A 169 3.02 -13.87 -1.30
N PHE A 170 3.13 -12.94 -2.25
CA PHE A 170 3.05 -11.51 -1.97
C PHE A 170 1.72 -11.13 -1.30
N PHE A 171 0.59 -11.59 -1.82
CA PHE A 171 -0.73 -11.30 -1.21
C PHE A 171 -0.87 -11.90 0.18
N GLN A 172 -0.33 -13.10 0.42
CA GLN A 172 -0.35 -13.73 1.73
C GLN A 172 0.42 -12.89 2.74
N LEU A 173 1.65 -12.50 2.40
CA LEU A 173 2.50 -11.70 3.27
C LEU A 173 1.93 -10.29 3.49
N PHE A 174 1.39 -9.67 2.45
CA PHE A 174 0.77 -8.35 2.58
C PHE A 174 -0.53 -8.40 3.40
N THR A 175 -1.31 -9.48 3.26
CA THR A 175 -2.48 -9.73 4.13
C THR A 175 -2.05 -9.91 5.58
N LEU A 176 -0.96 -10.62 5.86
CA LEU A 176 -0.45 -10.79 7.22
C LEU A 176 -0.01 -9.46 7.84
N LEU A 177 0.68 -8.61 7.07
CA LEU A 177 1.01 -7.25 7.50
C LEU A 177 -0.28 -6.44 7.77
N ALA A 178 -1.27 -6.52 6.89
CA ALA A 178 -2.55 -5.83 7.07
C ALA A 178 -3.31 -6.32 8.30
N VAL A 179 -3.27 -7.62 8.61
CA VAL A 179 -3.84 -8.19 9.84
C VAL A 179 -3.12 -7.68 11.08
N ALA A 180 -1.79 -7.59 11.06
CA ALA A 180 -1.03 -7.03 12.18
C ALA A 180 -1.41 -5.56 12.45
N LEU A 181 -1.57 -4.75 11.38
CA LEU A 181 -2.02 -3.36 11.48
C LEU A 181 -3.49 -3.24 11.89
N ALA A 182 -4.34 -4.17 11.47
CA ALA A 182 -5.74 -4.26 11.92
C ALA A 182 -5.81 -4.54 13.43
N LEU A 183 -5.01 -5.50 13.92
CA LEU A 183 -4.93 -5.79 15.35
C LEU A 183 -4.44 -4.58 16.15
N HIS A 184 -3.45 -3.84 15.64
CA HIS A 184 -3.01 -2.58 16.26
C HIS A 184 -4.13 -1.53 16.30
N THR A 185 -4.86 -1.34 15.20
CA THR A 185 -6.02 -0.42 15.13
C THR A 185 -7.12 -0.82 16.09
N LEU A 186 -7.44 -2.11 16.17
CA LEU A 186 -8.45 -2.63 17.10
C LEU A 186 -7.99 -2.47 18.57
N PHE A 187 -6.71 -2.69 18.85
CA PHE A 187 -6.14 -2.44 20.17
C PHE A 187 -6.27 -0.96 20.57
N GLN A 188 -5.93 -0.04 19.67
CA GLN A 188 -6.12 1.40 19.89
C GLN A 188 -7.60 1.73 20.14
N SER A 189 -8.51 1.18 19.34
CA SER A 189 -9.96 1.42 19.46
C SER A 189 -10.51 0.99 20.82
N VAL A 190 -10.02 -0.13 21.37
CA VAL A 190 -10.48 -0.66 22.67
C VAL A 190 -9.81 0.02 23.86
N THR A 191 -8.51 0.34 23.76
CA THR A 191 -7.71 0.78 24.91
C THR A 191 -7.43 2.28 24.93
N GLY A 192 -7.72 3.00 23.85
CA GLY A 192 -7.27 4.38 23.63
C GLY A 192 -5.76 4.54 23.46
N THR A 193 -4.98 3.45 23.52
CA THR A 193 -3.51 3.49 23.54
C THR A 193 -2.93 3.11 22.18
N ILE A 194 -1.97 3.90 21.70
CA ILE A 194 -1.21 3.61 20.47
C ILE A 194 0.04 2.81 20.86
N LEU A 195 0.11 1.53 20.49
CA LEU A 195 1.34 0.76 20.65
C LEU A 195 2.45 1.35 19.77
N PHE A 196 3.67 1.41 20.31
CA PHE A 196 4.80 2.08 19.66
C PHE A 196 4.55 3.58 19.41
N ALA A 197 3.86 4.25 20.35
CA ALA A 197 3.78 5.71 20.38
C ALA A 197 5.18 6.35 20.28
N SER A 198 5.24 7.54 19.67
CA SER A 198 6.49 8.28 19.52
C SER A 198 6.23 9.75 19.80
N ALA A 199 7.22 10.45 20.38
CA ALA A 199 7.09 11.86 20.73
C ALA A 199 6.66 12.74 19.53
N ARG A 200 7.06 12.37 18.30
CA ARG A 200 6.63 13.07 17.08
C ARG A 200 5.13 12.94 16.83
N VAL A 201 4.59 11.73 17.00
CA VAL A 201 3.17 11.45 16.78
C VAL A 201 2.34 12.02 17.92
N ASP A 202 2.85 11.93 19.16
CA ASP A 202 2.21 12.55 20.32
C ASP A 202 2.16 14.08 20.17
N ASP A 203 3.25 14.72 19.72
CA ASP A 203 3.27 16.16 19.39
C ASP A 203 2.24 16.49 18.30
N PHE A 204 2.20 15.71 17.22
CA PHE A 204 1.23 15.91 16.14
C PHE A 204 -0.22 15.79 16.62
N LEU A 205 -0.54 14.77 17.42
CA LEU A 205 -1.87 14.53 17.96
C LEU A 205 -2.27 15.54 19.04
N SER A 206 -1.29 16.17 19.70
CA SER A 206 -1.53 17.21 20.72
C SER A 206 -1.87 18.60 20.15
N ARG A 207 -1.69 18.81 18.84
CA ARG A 207 -2.03 20.09 18.17
C ARG A 207 -3.55 20.24 18.13
N THR A 208 -4.04 21.40 18.56
CA THR A 208 -5.46 21.75 18.75
C THR A 208 -6.37 21.50 17.54
N ASP A 209 -5.81 21.50 16.33
CA ASP A 209 -6.52 21.32 15.06
C ASP A 209 -6.85 19.84 14.77
N VAL A 210 -6.24 18.93 15.53
CA VAL A 210 -6.33 17.46 15.41
C VAL A 210 -6.93 16.85 16.69
N ALA A 211 -7.31 17.68 17.66
CA ALA A 211 -7.73 17.29 19.01
C ALA A 211 -8.81 16.20 18.94
N TYR A 212 -8.31 14.97 19.03
CA TYR A 212 -8.90 13.67 18.80
C TYR A 212 -9.98 13.67 17.73
N TYR A 213 -9.74 13.04 16.57
CA TYR A 213 -10.76 12.69 15.55
C TYR A 213 -12.01 12.03 16.16
N GLN A 214 -12.84 12.81 16.84
CA GLN A 214 -13.94 12.41 17.67
C GLN A 214 -15.17 12.64 16.85
N LEU A 215 -16.05 11.65 16.86
CA LEU A 215 -17.31 11.78 16.17
C LEU A 215 -18.16 12.82 16.89
N LEU A 216 -18.68 13.78 16.12
CA LEU A 216 -19.57 14.83 16.62
C LEU A 216 -20.70 14.21 17.46
N ASP A 217 -20.99 14.84 18.59
CA ASP A 217 -22.04 14.41 19.53
C ASP A 217 -21.86 12.98 20.08
N SER A 218 -20.62 12.51 20.21
CA SER A 218 -20.31 11.22 20.84
C SER A 218 -18.94 11.19 21.52
N ASP A 219 -18.74 10.28 22.48
CA ASP A 219 -17.45 10.01 23.12
C ASP A 219 -16.56 9.06 22.30
N THR A 220 -16.90 8.81 21.04
CA THR A 220 -16.20 7.83 20.21
C THR A 220 -15.08 8.49 19.39
N HIS A 221 -13.86 7.99 19.58
CA HIS A 221 -12.69 8.40 18.80
C HIS A 221 -12.46 7.47 17.60
N ARG A 222 -12.06 8.07 16.48
CA ARG A 222 -11.76 7.39 15.23
C ARG A 222 -10.30 6.91 15.24
N ALA A 223 -10.08 5.64 14.95
CA ALA A 223 -8.77 5.02 15.06
C ALA A 223 -7.87 5.29 13.84
N GLY A 224 -6.82 6.09 14.03
CA GLY A 224 -5.79 6.38 13.01
C GLY A 224 -4.59 5.43 12.98
N SER A 225 -4.25 4.78 14.10
CA SER A 225 -3.13 3.83 14.23
C SER A 225 -1.81 4.41 13.66
N PHE A 226 -0.97 3.58 13.04
CA PHE A 226 0.27 4.01 12.38
C PHE A 226 0.04 5.01 11.23
N PHE A 227 -1.19 5.12 10.71
CA PHE A 227 -1.52 6.13 9.72
C PHE A 227 -1.84 7.48 10.37
N ILE A 228 -2.04 7.57 11.69
CA ILE A 228 -2.35 8.79 12.45
C ILE A 228 -3.73 9.36 12.10
N ASP A 229 -4.05 9.54 10.82
CA ASP A 229 -5.38 9.95 10.33
C ASP A 229 -6.27 8.72 10.08
N PRO A 230 -7.50 8.70 10.63
CA PRO A 230 -8.44 7.59 10.44
C PRO A 230 -8.87 7.41 8.97
N ASN A 231 -8.90 8.45 8.15
CA ASN A 231 -9.23 8.31 6.73
C ASN A 231 -8.13 7.58 5.96
N TRP A 232 -6.86 7.83 6.27
CA TRP A 232 -5.76 7.09 5.66
C TRP A 232 -5.74 5.63 6.13
N ASN A 233 -5.96 5.41 7.43
CA ASN A 233 -6.09 4.05 7.98
C ASN A 233 -7.27 3.29 7.35
N GLY A 234 -8.41 3.96 7.19
CA GLY A 234 -9.60 3.42 6.55
C GLY A 234 -9.33 3.08 5.08
N ALA A 235 -8.67 3.97 4.34
CA ALA A 235 -8.29 3.72 2.95
C ALA A 235 -7.39 2.49 2.80
N PHE A 236 -6.44 2.30 3.71
CA PHE A 236 -5.60 1.12 3.76
C PHE A 236 -6.41 -0.16 3.94
N PHE A 237 -7.31 -0.23 4.92
CA PHE A 237 -8.13 -1.43 5.16
C PHE A 237 -9.16 -1.66 4.06
N ALA A 238 -9.78 -0.61 3.52
CA ALA A 238 -10.68 -0.71 2.38
C ALA A 238 -9.94 -1.32 1.17
N MET A 239 -8.73 -0.84 0.86
CA MET A 239 -7.90 -1.38 -0.21
C MET A 239 -7.51 -2.84 0.05
N LEU A 240 -6.94 -3.16 1.22
CA LEU A 240 -6.32 -4.46 1.45
C LEU A 240 -7.30 -5.58 1.82
N SER A 241 -8.54 -5.27 2.20
CA SER A 241 -9.58 -6.28 2.44
C SER A 241 -9.83 -7.20 1.23
N PHE A 242 -9.53 -6.74 0.02
CA PHE A 242 -9.70 -7.55 -1.19
C PHE A 242 -8.64 -8.64 -1.34
N LEU A 243 -7.43 -8.47 -0.79
CA LEU A 243 -6.38 -9.48 -0.92
C LEU A 243 -6.74 -10.82 -0.24
N PRO A 244 -7.13 -10.88 1.06
CA PRO A 244 -7.60 -12.11 1.66
C PRO A 244 -8.87 -12.63 0.99
N LEU A 245 -9.75 -11.76 0.46
CA LEU A 245 -10.92 -12.20 -0.28
C LEU A 245 -10.55 -12.97 -1.56
N GLY A 246 -9.59 -12.45 -2.35
CA GLY A 246 -9.06 -13.16 -3.52
C GLY A 246 -8.32 -14.44 -3.16
N LEU A 247 -7.57 -14.44 -2.05
CA LEU A 247 -6.91 -15.63 -1.52
C LEU A 247 -7.93 -16.68 -1.06
N LEU A 248 -9.01 -16.29 -0.38
CA LEU A 248 -10.08 -17.17 0.09
C LEU A 248 -10.74 -17.91 -1.07
N VAL A 249 -11.18 -17.16 -2.09
CA VAL A 249 -11.86 -17.72 -3.26
C VAL A 249 -10.93 -18.64 -4.07
N SER A 250 -9.66 -18.25 -4.22
CA SER A 250 -8.69 -19.02 -5.00
C SER A 250 -8.01 -20.15 -4.22
N SER A 251 -8.14 -20.25 -2.90
CA SER A 251 -7.48 -21.30 -2.11
C SER A 251 -8.18 -22.65 -2.29
N ARG A 252 -7.40 -23.73 -2.40
CA ARG A 252 -7.93 -25.12 -2.47
C ARG A 252 -8.01 -25.80 -1.10
N ARG A 253 -7.04 -25.52 -0.22
CA ARG A 253 -6.93 -26.17 1.09
C ARG A 253 -7.85 -25.50 2.10
N TRP A 254 -8.60 -26.29 2.87
CA TRP A 254 -9.58 -25.79 3.84
C TRP A 254 -8.94 -24.90 4.91
N TRP A 255 -7.75 -25.25 5.41
CA TRP A 255 -7.06 -24.46 6.44
C TRP A 255 -6.64 -23.08 5.90
N GLN A 256 -6.25 -22.99 4.62
CA GLN A 256 -5.94 -21.70 3.99
C GLN A 256 -7.20 -20.84 3.89
N LYS A 257 -8.32 -21.44 3.47
CA LYS A 257 -9.60 -20.75 3.44
C LYS A 257 -9.97 -20.23 4.83
N LEU A 258 -9.82 -21.05 5.86
CA LEU A 258 -10.08 -20.63 7.24
C LEU A 258 -9.20 -19.43 7.64
N CYS A 259 -7.90 -19.46 7.35
CA CYS A 259 -7.01 -18.32 7.64
C CYS A 259 -7.49 -17.02 6.97
N TRP A 260 -7.86 -17.06 5.68
CA TRP A 260 -8.31 -15.86 4.96
C TRP A 260 -9.72 -15.42 5.36
N LEU A 261 -10.57 -16.38 5.72
CA LEU A 261 -11.89 -16.11 6.28
C LEU A 261 -11.80 -15.40 7.64
N LEU A 262 -10.81 -15.75 8.48
CA LEU A 262 -10.57 -15.08 9.76
C LEU A 262 -9.89 -13.71 9.60
N ALA A 263 -9.07 -13.52 8.56
CA ALA A 263 -8.44 -12.22 8.27
C ALA A 263 -9.45 -11.14 7.87
N LEU A 264 -10.50 -11.51 7.13
CA LEU A 264 -11.50 -10.57 6.60
C LEU A 264 -12.25 -9.78 7.71
N PRO A 265 -12.83 -10.43 8.74
CA PRO A 265 -13.45 -9.72 9.85
C PRO A 265 -12.49 -8.76 10.55
N LEU A 266 -11.23 -9.12 10.76
CA LEU A 266 -10.26 -8.23 11.42
C LEU A 266 -10.06 -6.93 10.62
N LEU A 267 -9.91 -7.04 9.30
CA LEU A 267 -9.73 -5.88 8.42
C LEU A 267 -11.01 -5.02 8.34
N VAL A 268 -12.19 -5.64 8.26
CA VAL A 268 -13.47 -4.94 8.18
C VAL A 268 -13.83 -4.27 9.51
N LEU A 269 -13.55 -4.92 10.65
CA LEU A 269 -13.74 -4.32 11.97
C LEU A 269 -12.76 -3.18 12.21
N ALA A 270 -11.49 -3.32 11.79
CA ALA A 270 -10.53 -2.23 11.85
C ALA A 270 -10.97 -1.04 10.97
N LEU A 271 -11.47 -1.29 9.75
CA LEU A 271 -12.11 -0.29 8.89
C LEU A 271 -13.28 0.40 9.61
N MET A 272 -14.14 -0.34 10.30
CA MET A 272 -15.25 0.22 11.06
C MET A 272 -14.80 1.18 12.15
N CYS A 273 -13.72 0.86 12.88
CA CYS A 273 -13.17 1.72 13.93
C CYS A 273 -12.57 3.04 13.39
N THR A 274 -12.32 3.14 12.08
CA THR A 274 -11.84 4.40 11.47
C THR A 274 -12.96 5.41 11.22
N TYR A 275 -14.20 4.93 11.16
CA TYR A 275 -15.38 5.67 10.75
C TYR A 275 -15.25 6.47 9.43
N SER A 276 -14.31 6.14 8.56
CA SER A 276 -14.06 6.91 7.33
C SER A 276 -15.14 6.65 6.28
N THR A 277 -16.03 7.62 6.07
CA THR A 277 -17.13 7.55 5.09
C THR A 277 -16.60 7.30 3.67
N GLY A 278 -15.53 8.00 3.26
CA GLY A 278 -14.87 7.81 1.96
C GLY A 278 -14.30 6.40 1.80
N ALA A 279 -13.76 5.81 2.87
CA ALA A 279 -13.24 4.45 2.84
C ALA A 279 -14.32 3.39 2.73
N TRP A 280 -15.45 3.55 3.43
CA TRP A 280 -16.59 2.66 3.29
C TRP A 280 -17.20 2.73 1.88
N LEU A 281 -17.38 3.93 1.33
CA LEU A 281 -17.88 4.09 -0.03
C LEU A 281 -16.95 3.42 -1.04
N ALA A 282 -15.63 3.66 -0.93
CA ALA A 282 -14.65 3.02 -1.79
C ALA A 282 -14.63 1.49 -1.65
N PHE A 283 -14.76 0.96 -0.43
CA PHE A 283 -14.86 -0.47 -0.16
C PHE A 283 -16.11 -1.07 -0.81
N LEU A 284 -17.27 -0.42 -0.70
CA LEU A 284 -18.52 -0.88 -1.32
C LEU A 284 -18.44 -0.86 -2.85
N CYS A 285 -17.90 0.20 -3.45
CA CYS A 285 -17.63 0.24 -4.88
C CYS A 285 -16.64 -0.85 -5.31
N GLY A 286 -15.59 -1.08 -4.52
CA GLY A 286 -14.63 -2.16 -4.71
C GLY A 286 -15.31 -3.53 -4.68
N LEU A 287 -16.28 -3.75 -3.79
CA LEU A 287 -17.02 -5.00 -3.71
C LEU A 287 -17.82 -5.28 -5.00
N GLY A 288 -18.47 -4.25 -5.55
CA GLY A 288 -19.10 -4.31 -6.88
C GLY A 288 -18.10 -4.66 -7.98
N ALA A 289 -16.94 -4.00 -7.99
CA ALA A 289 -15.87 -4.30 -8.94
C ALA A 289 -15.33 -5.73 -8.79
N PHE A 290 -15.18 -6.23 -7.56
CA PHE A 290 -14.70 -7.59 -7.30
C PHE A 290 -15.71 -8.66 -7.73
N LEU A 291 -17.01 -8.43 -7.53
CA LEU A 291 -18.05 -9.32 -8.05
C LEU A 291 -17.95 -9.46 -9.58
N TYR A 292 -17.59 -8.40 -10.29
CA TYR A 292 -17.32 -8.51 -11.72
C TYR A 292 -15.99 -9.27 -12.00
N LEU A 293 -14.91 -8.85 -11.33
CA LEU A 293 -13.53 -9.32 -11.55
C LEU A 293 -13.23 -10.73 -11.03
N VAL A 294 -14.06 -11.32 -10.17
CA VAL A 294 -13.87 -12.71 -9.70
C VAL A 294 -14.05 -13.74 -10.82
N GLY A 295 -14.68 -13.35 -11.93
CA GLY A 295 -14.71 -14.08 -13.20
C GLY A 295 -15.85 -15.10 -13.32
N SER A 296 -15.82 -16.18 -12.54
CA SER A 296 -16.81 -17.28 -12.66
C SER A 296 -18.11 -16.98 -11.91
N LEU A 297 -19.27 -17.32 -12.49
CA LEU A 297 -20.59 -17.17 -11.85
C LEU A 297 -20.64 -17.87 -10.50
N ARG A 298 -20.06 -19.07 -10.37
CA ARG A 298 -19.98 -19.80 -9.10
C ARG A 298 -19.26 -18.98 -8.02
N TYR A 299 -18.17 -18.33 -8.38
CA TYR A 299 -17.44 -17.47 -7.44
C TYR A 299 -18.20 -16.19 -7.13
N ARG A 300 -18.92 -15.61 -8.10
CA ARG A 300 -19.79 -14.46 -7.88
C ARG A 300 -20.87 -14.74 -6.86
N LEU A 301 -21.59 -15.85 -7.02
CA LEU A 301 -22.65 -16.27 -6.10
C LEU A 301 -22.09 -16.56 -4.70
N PHE A 302 -20.92 -17.23 -4.62
CA PHE A 302 -20.26 -17.46 -3.34
C PHE A 302 -19.89 -16.16 -2.62
N VAL A 303 -19.26 -15.20 -3.32
CA VAL A 303 -18.90 -13.90 -2.75
C VAL A 303 -20.14 -13.11 -2.35
N LEU A 304 -21.18 -13.10 -3.20
CA LEU A 304 -22.43 -12.41 -2.90
C LEU A 304 -23.09 -12.95 -1.63
N LEU A 305 -23.19 -14.27 -1.49
CA LEU A 305 -23.73 -14.90 -0.29
C LEU A 305 -22.89 -14.53 0.94
N MET A 306 -21.56 -14.59 0.82
CA MET A 306 -20.66 -14.22 1.91
C MET A 306 -20.85 -12.75 2.34
N VAL A 307 -21.04 -11.84 1.38
CA VAL A 307 -21.31 -10.42 1.64
C VAL A 307 -22.64 -10.24 2.36
N ILE A 308 -23.70 -10.92 1.91
CA ILE A 308 -25.03 -10.86 2.56
C ILE A 308 -24.92 -11.37 4.00
N CYS A 309 -24.24 -12.50 4.21
CA CYS A 309 -24.00 -13.03 5.56
C CYS A 309 -23.18 -12.06 6.41
N ALA A 310 -22.09 -11.49 5.88
CA ALA A 310 -21.26 -10.54 6.60
C ALA A 310 -22.03 -9.27 6.98
N LEU A 311 -22.87 -8.74 6.08
CA LEU A 311 -23.71 -7.58 6.35
C LEU A 311 -24.74 -7.89 7.44
N ALA A 312 -25.41 -9.04 7.38
CA ALA A 312 -26.34 -9.47 8.41
C ALA A 312 -25.66 -9.59 9.79
N LEU A 313 -24.45 -10.14 9.85
CA LEU A 313 -23.66 -10.24 11.07
C LEU A 313 -23.23 -8.86 11.59
N LEU A 314 -22.79 -7.95 10.70
CA LEU A 314 -22.43 -6.58 11.09
C LEU A 314 -23.63 -5.84 11.69
N VAL A 315 -24.80 -5.93 11.06
CA VAL A 315 -26.05 -5.32 11.56
C VAL A 315 -26.46 -5.92 12.91
N TRP A 316 -26.33 -7.23 13.07
CA TRP A 316 -26.70 -7.91 14.31
C TRP A 316 -25.77 -7.58 15.49
N PHE A 317 -24.45 -7.63 15.28
CA PHE A 317 -23.46 -7.48 16.35
C PHE A 317 -23.03 -6.03 16.60
N PHE A 318 -23.14 -5.14 15.62
CA PHE A 318 -22.64 -3.76 15.71
C PHE A 318 -23.67 -2.68 15.28
N PRO A 319 -24.94 -2.74 15.71
CA PRO A 319 -25.95 -1.78 15.27
C PRO A 319 -25.63 -0.34 15.71
N GLY A 320 -25.03 -0.15 16.89
CA GLY A 320 -24.66 1.17 17.41
C GLY A 320 -23.54 1.82 16.59
N GLN A 321 -22.49 1.09 16.27
CA GLN A 321 -21.38 1.58 15.45
C GLN A 321 -21.85 1.91 14.02
N LEU A 322 -22.74 1.09 13.46
CA LEU A 322 -23.34 1.39 12.15
C LEU A 322 -24.21 2.65 12.20
N ALA A 323 -25.01 2.85 13.25
CA ALA A 323 -25.80 4.06 13.43
C ALA A 323 -24.90 5.30 13.55
N LEU A 324 -23.80 5.22 14.31
CA LEU A 324 -22.81 6.30 14.41
C LEU A 324 -22.15 6.59 13.05
N GLN A 325 -21.77 5.56 12.30
CA GLN A 325 -21.21 5.72 10.95
C GLN A 325 -22.18 6.43 10.00
N LEU A 326 -23.47 6.06 10.03
CA LEU A 326 -24.49 6.69 9.18
C LEU A 326 -24.75 8.14 9.57
N ARG A 327 -24.79 8.45 10.88
CA ARG A 327 -24.89 9.84 11.36
C ARG A 327 -23.68 10.68 10.93
N HIS A 328 -22.48 10.12 11.08
CA HIS A 328 -21.25 10.78 10.65
C HIS A 328 -21.24 11.04 9.14
N ALA A 329 -21.63 10.04 8.34
CA ALA A 329 -21.71 10.17 6.88
C ALA A 329 -22.77 11.20 6.42
N GLY A 330 -23.84 11.38 7.19
CA GLY A 330 -24.89 12.37 6.93
C GLY A 330 -24.66 13.74 7.53
N GLY A 331 -23.55 13.97 8.24
CA GLY A 331 -23.25 15.25 8.87
C GLY A 331 -22.79 16.31 7.87
N ASP A 332 -23.29 17.54 8.02
CA ASP A 332 -23.06 18.61 7.04
C ASP A 332 -21.60 19.03 6.90
N ASN A 333 -20.78 18.91 7.94
CA ASN A 333 -19.46 19.54 8.00
C ASN A 333 -18.38 18.85 7.16
N GLU A 334 -18.35 17.51 7.06
CA GLU A 334 -17.23 16.81 6.40
C GLU A 334 -17.31 16.91 4.87
N LEU A 335 -18.47 16.60 4.29
CA LEU A 335 -18.65 16.65 2.84
C LEU A 335 -18.63 18.09 2.32
N SER A 336 -19.28 19.04 3.02
CA SER A 336 -19.28 20.44 2.61
C SER A 336 -17.88 21.05 2.62
N LEU A 337 -17.07 20.75 3.64
CA LEU A 337 -15.69 21.21 3.71
C LEU A 337 -14.85 20.63 2.57
N ARG A 338 -14.99 19.34 2.25
CA ARG A 338 -14.29 18.72 1.10
C ARG A 338 -14.71 19.36 -0.22
N VAL A 339 -16.00 19.56 -0.46
CA VAL A 339 -16.49 20.24 -1.67
C VAL A 339 -15.95 21.67 -1.77
N ALA A 340 -15.90 22.40 -0.66
CA ALA A 340 -15.31 23.72 -0.61
C ALA A 340 -13.79 23.70 -0.91
N ALA A 341 -13.06 22.74 -0.34
CA ALA A 341 -11.64 22.52 -0.62
C ALA A 341 -11.39 22.23 -2.11
N TRP A 342 -12.24 21.43 -2.75
CA TRP A 342 -12.17 21.15 -4.18
C TRP A 342 -12.41 22.41 -5.02
N ARG A 343 -13.38 23.24 -4.64
CA ARG A 343 -13.63 24.54 -5.31
C ARG A 343 -12.44 25.48 -5.19
N THR A 344 -11.82 25.55 -4.01
CA THR A 344 -10.56 26.30 -3.81
C THR A 344 -9.46 25.76 -4.71
N ALA A 345 -9.25 24.44 -4.74
CA ALA A 345 -8.24 23.82 -5.59
C ALA A 345 -8.49 24.10 -7.08
N LEU A 346 -9.74 24.06 -7.54
CA LEU A 346 -10.10 24.42 -8.91
C LEU A 346 -9.75 25.88 -9.24
N ARG A 347 -9.97 26.83 -8.32
CA ARG A 347 -9.54 28.23 -8.50
C ARG A 347 -8.02 28.37 -8.56
N VAL A 348 -7.30 27.61 -7.72
CA VAL A 348 -5.82 27.54 -7.78
C VAL A 348 -5.35 26.99 -9.13
N ILE A 349 -5.96 25.92 -9.62
CA ILE A 349 -5.65 25.31 -10.93
C ILE A 349 -5.91 26.30 -12.07
N GLN A 350 -7.00 27.05 -12.02
CA GLN A 350 -7.33 28.08 -13.01
C GLN A 350 -6.28 29.20 -13.04
N ALA A 351 -5.75 29.60 -11.88
CA ALA A 351 -4.73 30.64 -11.78
C ALA A 351 -3.31 30.14 -12.12
N HIS A 352 -3.00 28.87 -11.83
CA HIS A 352 -1.67 28.29 -11.99
C HIS A 352 -1.68 26.96 -12.78
N PRO A 353 -2.22 26.92 -14.01
CA PRO A 353 -2.53 25.66 -14.70
C PRO A 353 -1.30 24.85 -15.12
N TRP A 354 -0.14 25.49 -15.35
CA TRP A 354 1.01 24.82 -15.96
C TRP A 354 1.96 24.19 -14.96
N PHE A 355 2.26 24.89 -13.87
CA PHE A 355 3.27 24.48 -12.89
C PHE A 355 2.72 24.37 -11.46
N GLY A 356 1.44 24.65 -11.26
CA GLY A 356 0.83 24.71 -9.93
C GLY A 356 1.46 25.76 -9.03
N VAL A 357 1.17 25.68 -7.74
CA VAL A 357 1.69 26.59 -6.71
C VAL A 357 2.98 26.11 -6.05
N GLY A 358 3.40 24.86 -6.31
CA GLY A 358 4.52 24.18 -5.67
C GLY A 358 4.06 22.93 -4.92
N LEU A 359 4.86 21.85 -4.98
CA LEU A 359 4.61 20.59 -4.27
C LEU A 359 5.00 20.71 -2.81
N GLY A 360 4.07 20.43 -1.92
CA GLY A 360 4.28 20.59 -0.49
C GLY A 360 3.03 21.11 0.20
N HIS A 361 2.76 20.60 1.39
CA HIS A 361 1.64 21.05 2.21
C HIS A 361 1.78 22.53 2.58
N GLN A 362 3.00 23.00 2.86
CA GLN A 362 3.25 24.39 3.20
C GLN A 362 3.07 25.33 2.00
N ALA A 363 3.53 24.90 0.83
CA ALA A 363 3.41 25.68 -0.41
C ALA A 363 1.94 25.92 -0.78
N TYR A 364 1.14 24.85 -0.74
CA TYR A 364 -0.29 24.93 -1.03
C TYR A 364 -1.04 25.73 0.04
N LEU A 365 -0.74 25.55 1.33
CA LEU A 365 -1.40 26.28 2.42
C LEU A 365 -1.26 27.80 2.25
N LEU A 366 -0.06 28.28 1.93
CA LEU A 366 0.21 29.70 1.74
C LEU A 366 -0.46 30.24 0.46
N ALA A 367 -0.28 29.54 -0.67
CA ALA A 367 -0.73 30.01 -1.96
C ALA A 367 -2.24 29.89 -2.17
N SER A 368 -2.90 28.89 -1.58
CA SER A 368 -4.35 28.68 -1.74
C SER A 368 -5.19 29.73 -1.00
N SER A 369 -4.62 30.46 -0.04
CA SER A 369 -5.29 31.48 0.77
C SER A 369 -6.00 32.56 -0.06
N ALA A 370 -5.37 33.04 -1.14
CA ALA A 370 -5.93 34.06 -2.04
C ALA A 370 -7.10 33.54 -2.91
N TYR A 371 -7.23 32.21 -3.04
CA TYR A 371 -8.23 31.55 -3.88
C TYR A 371 -9.33 30.87 -3.05
N ARG A 372 -9.18 30.85 -1.72
CA ARG A 372 -10.08 30.16 -0.79
C ARG A 372 -11.52 30.63 -0.95
N VAL A 373 -12.43 29.68 -1.13
CA VAL A 373 -13.87 29.96 -1.15
C VAL A 373 -14.39 30.19 0.28
N PRO A 374 -15.39 31.07 0.50
CA PRO A 374 -15.92 31.34 1.85
C PRO A 374 -16.42 30.08 2.58
N GLU A 375 -16.95 29.10 1.85
CA GLU A 375 -17.45 27.83 2.38
C GLU A 375 -16.34 26.95 2.96
N GLN A 376 -15.08 27.19 2.59
CA GLN A 376 -13.94 26.51 3.19
C GLN A 376 -13.56 27.27 4.47
N PHE A 377 -14.30 27.01 5.55
CA PHE A 377 -14.20 27.76 6.80
C PHE A 377 -12.87 27.57 7.57
N VAL A 378 -12.08 26.55 7.24
CA VAL A 378 -10.71 26.34 7.77
C VAL A 378 -9.66 26.36 6.67
N SER A 379 -8.44 26.77 7.02
CA SER A 379 -7.29 26.66 6.12
C SER A 379 -6.88 25.20 5.99
N LEU A 380 -6.69 24.73 4.75
CA LEU A 380 -6.30 23.36 4.45
C LEU A 380 -5.00 23.36 3.66
N SER A 381 -4.07 22.50 4.05
CA SER A 381 -2.77 22.35 3.40
C SER A 381 -2.82 21.49 2.13
N HIS A 382 -3.98 20.90 1.81
CA HIS A 382 -4.19 20.18 0.57
C HIS A 382 -5.70 20.05 0.23
N PRO A 383 -6.08 19.67 -1.01
CA PRO A 383 -7.47 19.61 -1.45
C PRO A 383 -8.30 18.44 -0.90
N HIS A 384 -7.68 17.49 -0.19
CA HIS A 384 -8.28 16.18 0.10
C HIS A 384 -8.81 15.43 -1.15
N ASP A 385 -8.13 15.58 -2.29
CA ASP A 385 -8.36 14.84 -3.52
C ASP A 385 -7.01 14.72 -4.24
N SER A 386 -6.54 13.51 -4.47
CA SER A 386 -5.19 13.26 -5.03
C SER A 386 -5.02 13.84 -6.44
N TYR A 387 -6.10 13.87 -7.22
CA TYR A 387 -6.08 14.32 -8.61
C TYR A 387 -6.05 15.86 -8.67
N LEU A 388 -6.88 16.51 -7.86
CA LEU A 388 -6.83 17.96 -7.69
C LEU A 388 -5.50 18.40 -7.06
N GLU A 389 -4.94 17.60 -6.17
CA GLU A 389 -3.64 17.86 -5.54
C GLU A 389 -2.51 17.93 -6.56
N TRP A 390 -2.40 16.93 -7.45
CA TRP A 390 -1.42 16.97 -8.55
C TRP A 390 -1.59 18.21 -9.42
N ALA A 391 -2.83 18.53 -9.84
CA ALA A 391 -3.07 19.67 -10.70
C ALA A 391 -2.80 21.01 -10.03
N ALA A 392 -3.22 21.19 -8.76
CA ALA A 392 -3.09 22.45 -8.06
C ALA A 392 -1.63 22.71 -7.61
N MET A 393 -0.94 21.67 -7.14
CA MET A 393 0.43 21.81 -6.61
C MET A 393 1.50 21.72 -7.70
N ALA A 394 1.33 20.84 -8.69
CA ALA A 394 2.35 20.57 -9.72
C ALA A 394 1.93 20.93 -11.14
N GLY A 395 0.67 21.32 -11.36
CA GLY A 395 0.14 21.73 -12.65
C GLY A 395 -0.58 20.60 -13.40
N PHE A 396 -1.44 21.01 -14.34
CA PHE A 396 -2.23 20.13 -15.18
C PHE A 396 -1.39 19.14 -16.01
N PRO A 397 -0.22 19.51 -16.58
CA PRO A 397 0.64 18.54 -17.28
C PRO A 397 1.09 17.36 -16.40
N VAL A 398 1.38 17.61 -15.13
CA VAL A 398 1.78 16.56 -14.17
C VAL A 398 0.60 15.65 -13.86
N LEU A 399 -0.60 16.20 -13.63
CA LEU A 399 -1.83 15.40 -13.47
C LEU A 399 -2.05 14.47 -14.69
N VAL A 400 -1.92 15.00 -15.91
CA VAL A 400 -2.10 14.19 -17.13
C VAL A 400 -1.09 13.04 -17.18
N LEU A 401 0.19 13.29 -16.89
CA LEU A 401 1.20 12.23 -16.82
C LEU A 401 0.91 11.20 -15.74
N PHE A 402 0.51 11.63 -14.54
CA PHE A 402 0.10 10.75 -13.47
C PHE A 402 -1.06 9.83 -13.89
N MET A 403 -2.10 10.41 -14.51
CA MET A 403 -3.25 9.64 -15.02
C MET A 403 -2.83 8.65 -16.11
N LEU A 404 -1.94 9.04 -17.04
CA LEU A 404 -1.43 8.14 -18.06
C LEU A 404 -0.62 6.97 -17.46
N LEU A 405 0.17 7.21 -16.42
CA LEU A 405 0.90 6.16 -15.70
C LEU A 405 -0.08 5.19 -15.01
N LEU A 406 -1.06 5.72 -14.27
CA LEU A 406 -2.07 4.93 -13.56
C LEU A 406 -2.91 4.09 -14.53
N LEU A 407 -3.37 4.67 -15.64
CA LEU A 407 -4.12 3.98 -16.69
C LEU A 407 -3.27 2.93 -17.41
N ARG A 408 -1.99 3.22 -17.68
CA ARG A 408 -1.08 2.27 -18.34
C ARG A 408 -0.79 1.06 -17.45
N ALA A 409 -0.52 1.26 -16.17
CA ALA A 409 -0.32 0.18 -15.20
C ALA A 409 -1.61 -0.65 -15.05
N SER A 410 -2.75 0.00 -14.87
CA SER A 410 -4.06 -0.65 -14.76
C SER A 410 -4.43 -1.45 -16.00
N LYS A 411 -4.16 -0.92 -17.21
CA LYS A 411 -4.40 -1.63 -18.48
C LYS A 411 -3.57 -2.92 -18.58
N GLN A 412 -2.34 -2.91 -18.09
CA GLN A 412 -1.49 -4.10 -18.08
C GLN A 412 -1.99 -5.14 -17.07
N ALA A 413 -2.32 -4.70 -15.85
CA ALA A 413 -2.93 -5.54 -14.83
C ALA A 413 -4.24 -6.18 -15.33
N TRP A 414 -5.11 -5.40 -15.98
CA TRP A 414 -6.33 -5.86 -16.63
C TRP A 414 -6.06 -6.89 -17.74
N THR A 415 -5.03 -6.66 -18.56
CA THR A 415 -4.62 -7.61 -19.61
C THR A 415 -4.17 -8.95 -19.01
N ASN A 416 -3.39 -8.91 -17.93
CA ASN A 416 -2.98 -10.11 -17.20
C ASN A 416 -4.17 -10.84 -16.59
N TRP A 417 -5.13 -10.12 -16.01
CA TRP A 417 -6.38 -10.71 -15.50
C TRP A 417 -7.22 -11.38 -16.59
N ARG A 418 -7.38 -10.76 -17.76
CA ARG A 418 -8.14 -11.34 -18.89
C ARG A 418 -7.53 -12.66 -19.38
N ARG A 419 -6.19 -12.74 -19.39
CA ARG A 419 -5.41 -13.92 -19.79
C ARG A 419 -5.30 -14.98 -18.69
N ALA A 420 -5.64 -14.63 -17.44
CA ALA A 420 -5.57 -15.57 -16.34
C ALA A 420 -6.62 -16.68 -16.49
N SER A 421 -6.23 -17.89 -16.07
CA SER A 421 -7.13 -19.03 -15.95
C SER A 421 -8.26 -18.71 -14.97
N VAL A 422 -9.41 -19.40 -15.12
CA VAL A 422 -10.59 -19.22 -14.24
C VAL A 422 -10.21 -19.32 -12.75
N TYR A 423 -9.26 -20.19 -12.42
CA TYR A 423 -8.76 -20.39 -11.06
C TYR A 423 -7.94 -19.21 -10.51
N ASN A 424 -7.18 -18.51 -11.36
CA ASN A 424 -6.33 -17.40 -10.96
C ASN A 424 -7.02 -16.02 -11.08
N ARG A 425 -8.14 -15.92 -11.80
CA ARG A 425 -8.92 -14.67 -11.93
C ARG A 425 -9.32 -14.04 -10.59
N PRO A 426 -9.76 -14.78 -9.55
CA PRO A 426 -10.05 -14.18 -8.24
C PRO A 426 -8.84 -13.50 -7.61
N LEU A 427 -7.64 -14.06 -7.79
CA LEU A 427 -6.41 -13.49 -7.23
C LEU A 427 -6.01 -12.19 -7.94
N LEU A 428 -5.94 -12.18 -9.27
CA LEU A 428 -5.63 -10.95 -10.01
C LEU A 428 -6.75 -9.92 -9.89
N GLY A 429 -8.01 -10.38 -9.84
CA GLY A 429 -9.19 -9.54 -9.67
C GLY A 429 -9.16 -8.81 -8.32
N ALA A 430 -8.74 -9.48 -7.24
CA ALA A 430 -8.59 -8.86 -5.92
C ALA A 430 -7.58 -7.72 -5.92
N GLY A 431 -6.42 -7.90 -6.58
CA GLY A 431 -5.43 -6.82 -6.69
C GLY A 431 -5.90 -5.64 -7.53
N LEU A 432 -6.58 -5.90 -8.64
CA LEU A 432 -7.22 -4.87 -9.46
C LEU A 432 -8.27 -4.11 -8.65
N THR A 433 -9.13 -4.83 -7.93
CA THR A 433 -10.12 -4.22 -7.04
C THR A 433 -9.46 -3.34 -5.98
N ALA A 434 -8.42 -3.83 -5.29
CA ALA A 434 -7.71 -3.04 -4.31
C ALA A 434 -7.18 -1.70 -4.90
N SER A 435 -6.64 -1.74 -6.13
CA SER A 435 -6.17 -0.53 -6.83
C SER A 435 -7.33 0.41 -7.22
N ILE A 436 -8.48 -0.15 -7.62
CA ILE A 436 -9.71 0.62 -7.89
C ILE A 436 -10.22 1.28 -6.60
N THR A 437 -10.26 0.53 -5.50
CA THR A 437 -10.68 1.03 -4.19
C THR A 437 -9.82 2.19 -3.73
N LEU A 438 -8.49 2.09 -3.83
CA LEU A 438 -7.59 3.21 -3.52
C LEU A 438 -7.87 4.42 -4.43
N SER A 439 -8.10 4.19 -5.73
CA SER A 439 -8.37 5.26 -6.70
C SER A 439 -9.69 5.99 -6.44
N ILE A 440 -10.74 5.28 -6.02
CA ILE A 440 -12.02 5.88 -5.64
C ILE A 440 -11.86 6.67 -4.34
N ASN A 441 -11.21 6.09 -3.34
CA ASN A 441 -10.98 6.75 -2.06
C ASN A 441 -10.14 8.04 -2.25
N SER A 442 -9.20 8.03 -3.20
CA SER A 442 -8.35 9.16 -3.57
C SER A 442 -9.09 10.39 -4.13
N ILE A 443 -10.41 10.32 -4.35
CA ILE A 443 -11.26 11.49 -4.60
C ILE A 443 -11.58 12.21 -3.28
N SER A 444 -11.75 11.44 -2.20
CA SER A 444 -12.08 11.97 -0.87
C SER A 444 -10.86 12.23 0.02
N ILE A 445 -9.68 11.73 -0.35
CA ILE A 445 -8.42 11.97 0.36
C ILE A 445 -7.25 12.07 -0.62
N ASN A 446 -6.07 12.43 -0.13
CA ASN A 446 -4.83 12.39 -0.87
C ASN A 446 -4.24 10.96 -1.05
N GLY A 447 -5.04 9.90 -1.16
CA GLY A 447 -4.57 8.50 -1.15
C GLY A 447 -3.44 8.16 -2.15
N TRP A 448 -3.49 8.67 -3.38
CA TRP A 448 -2.45 8.46 -4.41
C TRP A 448 -1.28 9.45 -4.35
N THR A 449 -1.42 10.52 -3.56
CA THR A 449 -0.36 11.49 -3.27
C THR A 449 0.15 11.39 -1.83
N HIS A 450 -0.41 10.49 -1.03
CA HIS A 450 -0.09 10.35 0.38
C HIS A 450 1.07 9.38 0.55
N PHE A 451 2.10 9.88 1.23
CA PHE A 451 3.36 9.19 1.44
C PHE A 451 3.24 7.77 1.98
N ALA A 452 2.32 7.50 2.92
CA ALA A 452 2.15 6.14 3.44
C ALA A 452 1.37 5.18 2.51
N LEU A 453 0.49 5.70 1.64
CA LEU A 453 -0.49 4.88 0.89
C LEU A 453 -0.07 4.69 -0.58
N ALA A 454 0.41 5.73 -1.23
CA ALA A 454 0.77 5.69 -2.63
C ALA A 454 1.84 4.64 -2.94
N PRO A 455 2.92 4.49 -2.14
CA PRO A 455 3.93 3.44 -2.35
C PRO A 455 3.34 2.02 -2.31
N MET A 456 2.36 1.77 -1.43
CA MET A 456 1.65 0.49 -1.35
C MET A 456 0.80 0.22 -2.60
N GLY A 457 0.06 1.24 -3.06
CA GLY A 457 -0.74 1.16 -4.28
C GLY A 457 0.10 0.92 -5.53
N TRP A 458 1.22 1.65 -5.66
CA TRP A 458 2.14 1.51 -6.79
C TRP A 458 2.86 0.15 -6.78
N LEU A 459 3.26 -0.35 -5.61
CA LEU A 459 3.81 -1.71 -5.49
C LEU A 459 2.80 -2.75 -5.97
N LEU A 460 1.56 -2.68 -5.48
CA LEU A 460 0.50 -3.62 -5.85
C LEU A 460 0.22 -3.59 -7.36
N LEU A 461 0.07 -2.40 -7.95
CA LEU A 461 -0.08 -2.24 -9.39
C LEU A 461 1.13 -2.75 -10.17
N GLY A 462 2.35 -2.55 -9.66
CA GLY A 462 3.58 -3.09 -10.23
C GLY A 462 3.56 -4.61 -10.33
N VAL A 463 3.22 -5.29 -9.23
CA VAL A 463 3.11 -6.76 -9.22
C VAL A 463 2.07 -7.24 -10.24
N LEU A 464 0.91 -6.59 -10.28
CA LEU A 464 -0.19 -6.98 -11.19
C LEU A 464 0.11 -6.67 -12.67
N ALA A 465 0.83 -5.60 -12.96
CA ALA A 465 1.21 -5.17 -14.31
C ALA A 465 2.41 -5.96 -14.87
N SER A 466 3.06 -6.78 -14.03
CA SER A 466 4.25 -7.52 -14.40
C SER A 466 4.01 -8.43 -15.61
N PRO A 467 4.90 -8.40 -16.63
CA PRO A 467 4.81 -9.29 -17.77
C PRO A 467 5.05 -10.78 -17.41
N GLY A 468 5.58 -11.07 -16.22
CA GLY A 468 5.81 -12.44 -15.76
C GLY A 468 4.50 -13.21 -15.58
N LEU A 469 3.46 -12.54 -15.10
CA LEU A 469 2.13 -13.11 -14.89
C LEU A 469 1.43 -13.56 -16.19
N GLY A 470 1.85 -13.01 -17.34
CA GLY A 470 1.25 -13.30 -18.65
C GLY A 470 1.96 -14.41 -19.43
N ARG A 471 3.06 -14.98 -18.92
CA ARG A 471 3.77 -16.07 -19.59
C ARG A 471 3.10 -17.41 -19.25
N PRO A 472 2.73 -18.25 -20.23
CA PRO A 472 2.32 -19.61 -19.95
C PRO A 472 3.49 -20.33 -19.25
N VAL A 473 3.17 -21.10 -18.20
CA VAL A 473 4.16 -21.93 -17.49
C VAL A 473 4.61 -23.02 -18.46
N GLN A 474 5.70 -22.80 -19.18
CA GLN A 474 6.23 -23.76 -20.16
C GLN A 474 6.91 -25.00 -19.53
N HIS A 475 6.86 -25.20 -18.20
CA HIS A 475 7.78 -26.13 -17.54
C HIS A 475 7.23 -27.03 -16.43
N LEU A 476 5.92 -27.34 -16.37
CA LEU A 476 5.44 -28.34 -15.39
C LEU A 476 4.45 -29.39 -15.93
N ASP A 477 4.00 -29.29 -17.18
CA ASP A 477 3.08 -30.29 -17.75
C ASP A 477 3.81 -31.50 -18.38
N ARG A 478 5.15 -31.58 -18.33
CA ARG A 478 5.90 -32.74 -18.85
C ARG A 478 6.24 -33.82 -17.82
N GLU A 479 6.02 -33.59 -16.53
CA GLU A 479 6.34 -34.58 -15.48
C GLU A 479 5.11 -35.35 -14.95
N VAL A 480 3.89 -35.01 -15.38
CA VAL A 480 2.67 -35.74 -14.96
C VAL A 480 2.30 -36.86 -15.95
N GLU A 481 2.86 -36.87 -17.15
CA GLU A 481 2.60 -37.92 -18.16
C GLU A 481 3.45 -39.20 -18.01
N TYR A 482 4.37 -39.27 -17.03
CA TYR A 482 5.25 -40.42 -16.84
C TYR A 482 4.97 -41.26 -15.57
N VAL A 483 3.87 -41.00 -14.87
CA VAL A 483 3.48 -41.78 -13.68
C VAL A 483 2.29 -42.72 -13.94
N ASP A 484 1.62 -42.60 -15.10
CA ASP A 484 0.53 -43.48 -15.52
C ASP A 484 0.84 -44.18 -16.86
N ALA A 485 1.97 -44.90 -16.92
CA ALA A 485 2.28 -45.84 -18.00
C ALA A 485 2.85 -47.15 -17.44
#